data_AF-A0A7L4PW94-F1
#
_entry.id   AF-A0A7L4PW94-F1
#
_cell.length_a   1.000
_cell.length_b   1.000
_cell.length_c   1.000
_cell.angle_alpha   90.00
_cell.angle_beta   90.00
_cell.angle_gamma   90.00
#
_symmetry.space_group_name_H-M   'P 1'
#
loop_
_entity.id
_entity.type
_entity.pdbx_description
1 polymer ?
#
loop_
_entity_poly.entity_id
_entity_poly.type
_entity_poly.pdbx_seq_one_letter_code
_entity_poly.pdbx_strand_id
1 'polypeptide(L)' 'MNESYDILIVGVGGQGTILASNVLGEACLIEGRHVMSAETHGMAQRGGSVESHVRIDGVFG' A
#
# COMPACT_ATOMS: atom_id res chain seq x y z
N MET A 1 -5.91 -11.24 20.11
CA MET A 1 -5.43 -10.05 19.37
C MET A 1 -4.97 -10.55 18.03
N ASN A 2 -5.70 -10.26 16.94
CA ASN A 2 -5.10 -10.47 15.62
C ASN A 2 -4.11 -9.34 15.42
N GLU A 3 -2.85 -9.67 15.14
CA GLU A 3 -1.85 -8.68 14.79
C GLU A 3 -2.24 -8.02 13.46
N SER A 4 -2.19 -6.69 13.42
CA SER A 4 -2.39 -5.90 12.22
C SER A 4 -1.08 -5.21 11.84
N TYR A 5 -0.81 -5.13 10.54
CA TYR A 5 0.39 -4.51 9.99
C TYR A 5 0.01 -3.24 9.24
N ASP A 6 0.60 -2.12 9.65
CA ASP A 6 0.50 -0.83 8.96
C ASP A 6 1.81 -0.55 8.24
N ILE A 7 1.73 -0.42 6.92
CA ILE A 7 2.88 -0.29 6.03
C ILE A 7 2.74 1.02 5.25
N LEU A 8 3.81 1.82 5.26
CA LEU A 8 3.93 3.03 4.44
C LEU A 8 5.01 2.84 3.39
N ILE A 9 4.63 2.93 2.13
CA ILE A 9 5.53 2.85 0.97
C ILE A 9 5.66 4.26 0.39
N VAL A 10 6.88 4.79 0.41
CA VAL A 10 7.20 6.12 -0.14
C VAL A 10 8.18 6.00 -1.29
N GLY A 11 8.05 6.86 -2.28
CA GLY A 11 9.01 6.93 -3.39
C GLY A 11 8.75 8.08 -4.34
N VAL A 12 9.39 8.03 -5.49
CA VAL A 12 9.26 9.03 -6.56
C VAL A 12 8.36 8.49 -7.67
N GLY A 13 7.47 9.33 -8.20
CA GLY A 13 6.57 8.99 -9.31
C GLY A 13 7.34 8.41 -10.50
N GLY A 14 6.96 7.21 -10.92
CA GLY A 14 7.61 6.44 -11.99
C GLY A 14 8.62 5.39 -11.53
N GLN A 15 8.84 5.19 -10.23
CA GLN A 15 9.78 4.19 -9.69
C GLN A 15 9.10 2.90 -9.19
N GLY A 16 7.79 2.74 -9.40
CA GLY A 16 7.07 1.52 -9.06
C GLY A 16 6.53 1.43 -7.63
N THR A 17 6.43 2.54 -6.88
CA THR A 17 5.84 2.58 -5.53
C THR A 17 4.43 1.98 -5.49
N ILE A 18 3.57 2.38 -6.45
CA ILE A 18 2.20 1.86 -6.58
C ILE A 18 2.20 0.38 -6.96
N LEU A 19 3.09 -0.01 -7.88
CA LEU A 19 3.24 -1.42 -8.27
C LEU A 19 3.63 -2.29 -7.06
N ALA A 20 4.56 -1.83 -6.22
CA ALA A 20 4.97 -2.54 -5.02
C ALA A 20 3.80 -2.70 -4.03
N SER A 21 2.99 -1.66 -3.84
CA SER A 21 1.77 -1.71 -3.02
C SER A 21 0.77 -2.74 -3.54
N ASN A 22 0.52 -2.75 -4.85
CA ASN A 22 -0.40 -3.70 -5.48
C ASN A 22 0.09 -5.15 -5.39
N VAL A 23 1.38 -5.39 -5.64
CA VAL A 23 1.98 -6.74 -5.50
C VAL A 23 1.87 -7.25 -4.06
N LEU A 24 2.09 -6.38 -3.07
CA LEU A 24 1.92 -6.73 -1.67
C LEU A 24 0.47 -7.05 -1.32
N GLY A 25 -0.47 -6.23 -1.80
CA GLY A 25 -1.90 -6.48 -1.62
C GLY A 25 -2.34 -7.80 -2.23
N GLU A 26 -1.92 -8.10 -3.46
CA GLU A 26 -2.25 -9.34 -4.13
C GLU A 26 -1.64 -10.57 -3.43
N ALA A 27 -0.41 -10.47 -2.93
CA ALA A 27 0.18 -11.50 -2.08
C ALA A 27 -0.65 -11.77 -0.81
N CYS A 28 -1.14 -10.70 -0.15
CA CYS A 28 -2.02 -10.85 1.02
C CYS A 28 -3.34 -11.55 0.67
N LEU A 29 -3.93 -11.21 -0.49
CA LEU A 29 -5.15 -11.86 -0.97
C LEU A 29 -4.93 -13.35 -1.27
N ILE A 30 -3.79 -13.71 -1.89
CA ILE A 30 -3.41 -15.10 -2.16
C ILE A 30 -3.25 -15.89 -0.85
N GLU A 31 -2.70 -15.26 0.19
CA GLU A 31 -2.59 -15.87 1.53
C GLU A 31 -3.91 -15.87 2.33
N GLY A 32 -5.01 -15.34 1.77
CA GLY A 32 -6.30 -15.25 2.44
C GLY A 32 -6.37 -14.22 3.56
N ARG A 33 -5.45 -13.24 3.58
CA ARG A 33 -5.38 -12.15 4.56
C ARG A 33 -6.20 -10.96 4.08
N HIS A 34 -6.76 -10.21 5.03
CA HIS A 34 -7.51 -9.01 4.68
C HIS A 34 -6.54 -7.85 4.45
N VAL A 35 -6.69 -7.11 3.34
CA VAL A 35 -5.79 -6.00 3.02
C VAL A 35 -6.58 -4.80 2.50
N MET A 36 -6.18 -3.61 2.92
CA MET A 36 -6.63 -2.34 2.37
C MET A 36 -5.44 -1.47 2.00
N SER A 37 -5.53 -0.81 0.85
CA SER A 37 -4.54 0.16 0.42
C SER A 37 -5.20 1.51 0.17
N ALA A 38 -4.52 2.59 0.54
CA ALA A 38 -4.88 3.97 0.23
C ALA A 38 -3.66 4.68 -0.33
N GLU A 39 -3.79 5.25 -1.53
CA GLU A 39 -2.69 5.88 -2.24
C GLU A 39 -2.97 7.36 -2.47
N THR A 40 -2.02 8.22 -2.06
CA THR A 40 -2.08 9.65 -2.34
C THR A 40 -1.17 9.94 -3.52
N HIS A 41 -1.74 9.86 -4.72
CA HIS A 41 -1.10 10.38 -5.93
C HIS A 41 -1.56 11.83 -6.13
N GLY A 42 -0.77 12.80 -5.67
CA GLY A 42 -0.87 14.16 -6.20
C GLY A 42 -0.65 14.17 -7.72
N MET A 43 -1.02 15.25 -8.42
CA MET A 43 -0.87 15.41 -9.89
C MET A 43 0.57 15.20 -10.44
N ALA A 44 1.54 14.92 -9.58
CA ALA A 44 2.91 14.59 -9.94
C ALA A 44 3.10 13.08 -10.17
N GLN A 45 2.60 12.57 -11.30
CA GLN A 45 2.85 11.18 -11.74
C GLN A 45 4.31 10.92 -12.17
N ARG A 46 5.13 11.96 -12.32
CA ARG A 46 6.56 11.86 -12.65
C ARG A 46 7.36 12.92 -11.89
N GLY A 47 8.35 12.47 -11.11
CA GLY A 47 9.27 13.35 -10.39
C GLY A 47 8.76 13.93 -9.06
N GLY A 48 7.51 13.68 -8.67
CA GLY A 48 6.96 14.06 -7.36
C GLY A 48 7.02 12.94 -6.32
N SER A 49 6.81 13.30 -5.05
CA SER A 49 6.65 12.34 -3.95
C SER A 49 5.36 11.56 -4.10
N VAL A 50 5.44 10.25 -3.94
CA VAL A 50 4.30 9.32 -3.94
C VAL A 50 4.33 8.54 -2.63
N GLU A 51 3.17 8.45 -2.01
CA GLU A 51 2.94 7.67 -0.78
C GLU A 51 1.78 6.68 -1.00
N SER A 52 1.94 5.48 -0.47
CA SER A 52 0.91 4.45 -0.43
C SER A 52 0.89 3.80 0.94
N HIS A 53 -0.28 3.78 1.56
CA HIS A 53 -0.55 3.17 2.85
C HIS A 53 -1.20 1.82 2.62
N VAL A 54 -0.64 0.75 3.20
CA VAL A 54 -1.19 -0.61 3.15
C VAL A 54 -1.42 -1.08 4.58
N ARG A 55 -2.66 -1.47 4.89
CA ARG A 55 -3.04 -2.12 6.14
C ARG A 55 -3.37 -3.57 5.88
N ILE A 56 -2.68 -4.48 6.55
CA ILE A 56 -2.90 -5.92 6.48
C ILE A 56 -3.47 -6.38 7.83
N ASP A 57 -4.58 -7.09 7.76
CA ASP A 57 -5.39 -7.52 8.90
C ASP A 57 -5.82 -6.34 9.81
N GLY A 58 -6.53 -6.66 10.90
CA GLY A 58 -7.01 -5.67 11.87
C GLY A 58 -8.51 -5.37 11.77
N VAL A 59 -9.03 -4.76 12.84
CA VAL A 59 -10.42 -4.31 12.96
C VAL A 59 -10.50 -2.87 12.47
N PHE A 60 -11.44 -2.61 11.57
CA PHE A 60 -11.78 -1.26 11.14
C PHE A 60 -12.19 -0.46 12.38
N GLY A 61 -11.39 0.56 12.73
CA GLY A 61 -11.75 1.55 13.74
C GLY A 61 -12.71 2.58 13.15
#